data_AF-A0A9P7TC40-F1
#
_entry.id   AF-A0A9P7TC40-F1
#
_cell.length_a   1.000
_cell.length_b   1.000
_cell.length_c   1.000
_cell.angle_alpha   90.00
_cell.angle_beta   90.00
_cell.angle_gamma   90.00
#
_symmetry.space_group_name_H-M   'P 1'
#
loop_
_entity.id
_entity.type
_entity.pdbx_description
1 polymer ?
#
loop_
_entity_poly.entity_id
_entity_poly.type
_entity_poly.pdbx_seq_one_letter_code
_entity_poly.pdbx_strand_id
1 'polypeptide(L)'
;MNKFYWIYPNIRVVHLMFLSWGGCRIEPYEMAQFEVSLDWLEEQAEKTMVSVHNKGVIHRDVRWENILFNPETDGIMLIDFERADLYKTHETWKSNKRTLDQMRNAEMREIFIAVSEEMPI
;
A
#
# COMPACT_ATOMS: atom_id res chain seq x y z
N MET A 1 -3.76 17.89 32.50
CA MET A 1 -2.52 17.20 32.91
C MET A 1 -1.63 17.07 31.67
N ASN A 2 -0.55 17.85 31.56
CA ASN A 2 0.37 17.77 30.40
C ASN A 2 1.34 16.62 30.61
N LYS A 3 1.03 15.45 30.05
CA LYS A 3 1.97 14.32 29.98
C LYS A 3 2.83 14.49 28.74
N PHE A 4 4.15 14.33 28.90
CA PHE A 4 5.09 14.24 27.78
C PHE A 4 5.47 12.79 27.56
N TYR A 5 5.40 12.35 26.31
CA TYR A 5 5.81 11.01 25.90
C TYR A 5 7.13 11.11 25.13
N TRP A 6 8.04 10.17 25.37
CA TRP A 6 9.39 10.14 24.82
C TRP A 6 9.68 8.74 24.28
N ILE A 7 10.23 8.64 23.06
CA ILE A 7 10.62 7.34 22.46
C ILE A 7 12.11 7.06 22.72
N TYR A 8 12.93 8.10 22.68
CA TYR A 8 14.36 8.08 23.02
C TYR A 8 14.70 9.30 23.89
N PRO A 9 15.87 9.32 24.57
CA PRO A 9 16.34 10.52 25.25
C PRO A 9 16.29 11.72 24.30
N ASN A 10 15.62 12.79 24.74
CA ASN A 10 15.42 14.05 23.99
C ASN A 10 14.53 13.97 22.74
N ILE A 11 13.90 12.84 22.42
CA ILE A 11 12.93 12.74 21.31
C ILE A 11 11.51 12.68 21.86
N ARG A 12 10.83 13.84 21.82
CA ARG A 12 9.47 14.02 22.31
C ARG A 12 8.44 13.65 21.24
N VAL A 13 7.44 12.87 21.62
CA VAL A 13 6.26 12.61 20.79
C VAL A 13 5.34 13.83 20.81
N VAL A 14 5.10 14.40 19.64
CA VAL A 14 4.15 15.52 19.45
C VAL A 14 2.82 14.99 18.94
N HIS A 15 2.87 14.02 18.02
CA HIS A 15 1.71 13.38 17.43
C HIS A 15 1.89 11.85 17.48
N LEU A 16 0.81 11.15 17.82
CA LEU A 16 0.75 9.69 17.84
C LEU A 16 -0.57 9.29 17.16
N MET A 17 -0.51 8.27 16.32
CA MET A 17 -1.69 7.69 15.67
C MET A 17 -1.78 6.22 16.07
N PHE A 18 -2.99 5.77 16.43
CA PHE A 18 -3.30 4.36 16.59
C PHE A 18 -3.94 3.88 15.30
N LEU A 19 -3.44 2.77 14.77
CA LEU A 19 -3.97 2.08 13.61
C LEU A 19 -4.40 0.67 14.03
N SER A 20 -5.36 0.10 13.31
CA SER A 20 -5.67 -1.32 13.43
C SER A 20 -4.48 -2.16 12.95
N TRP A 21 -4.46 -3.44 13.32
CA TRP A 21 -3.54 -4.39 12.71
C TRP A 21 -3.78 -4.46 11.19
N GLY A 22 -2.70 -4.45 10.41
CA GLY A 22 -2.78 -4.30 8.96
C GLY A 22 -2.54 -5.59 8.16
N GLY A 23 -1.89 -6.58 8.75
CA GLY A 23 -1.48 -7.80 8.07
C GLY A 23 -0.04 -8.22 8.40
N CYS A 24 0.41 -9.29 7.75
CA CYS A 24 1.80 -9.73 7.73
C CYS A 24 2.47 -9.35 6.41
N ARG A 25 3.80 -9.39 6.39
CA ARG A 25 4.57 -9.19 5.17
C ARG A 25 4.36 -10.36 4.23
N ILE A 26 4.45 -10.10 2.92
CA ILE A 26 4.40 -11.14 1.90
C ILE A 26 5.77 -11.83 1.90
N GLU A 27 5.90 -12.90 2.68
CA GLU A 27 7.09 -13.72 2.77
C GLU A 27 6.73 -15.18 2.46
N PRO A 28 7.60 -15.98 1.81
CA PRO A 28 7.26 -17.32 1.35
C PRO A 28 6.74 -18.25 2.46
N TYR A 29 7.34 -18.14 3.66
CA TYR A 29 6.93 -18.94 4.81
C TYR A 29 5.50 -18.61 5.27
N GLU A 30 5.18 -17.32 5.37
CA GLU A 30 3.85 -16.85 5.75
C GLU A 30 2.81 -17.25 4.68
N MET A 31 3.12 -17.02 3.40
CA MET A 31 2.20 -17.34 2.30
C MET A 31 1.93 -18.84 2.21
N ALA A 32 2.93 -19.68 2.46
CA ALA A 32 2.75 -21.13 2.55
C ALA A 32 1.83 -21.54 3.72
N GLN A 33 1.94 -20.87 4.88
CA GLN A 33 1.08 -21.14 6.03
C GLN A 33 -0.39 -20.78 5.75
N PHE A 34 -0.63 -19.74 4.96
CA PHE A 34 -1.98 -19.31 4.56
C PHE A 34 -2.49 -19.97 3.27
N GLU A 35 -1.72 -20.88 2.66
CA GLU A 35 -2.04 -21.52 1.38
C GLU A 35 -2.29 -20.51 0.24
N VAL A 36 -1.58 -19.38 0.28
CA VAL A 36 -1.69 -18.29 -0.68
C VAL A 36 -0.74 -18.52 -1.86
N SER A 37 -1.28 -18.51 -3.08
CA SER A 37 -0.49 -18.64 -4.31
C SER A 37 -0.04 -17.28 -4.85
N LEU A 38 1.02 -17.30 -5.67
CA LEU A 38 1.49 -16.09 -6.37
C LEU A 38 0.41 -15.50 -7.28
N ASP A 39 -0.24 -16.34 -8.10
CA ASP A 39 -1.34 -15.91 -8.99
C ASP A 39 -2.46 -15.17 -8.24
N TRP A 40 -2.80 -15.66 -7.04
CA TRP A 40 -3.80 -15.01 -6.19
C TRP A 40 -3.30 -13.66 -5.66
N LEU A 41 -2.04 -13.58 -5.21
CA LEU A 41 -1.46 -12.32 -4.73
C LEU A 41 -1.42 -11.26 -5.83
N GLU A 42 -1.03 -11.65 -7.05
CA GLU A 42 -1.01 -10.76 -8.22
C GLU A 42 -2.43 -10.24 -8.53
N GLU A 43 -3.44 -11.11 -8.51
CA GLU A 43 -4.84 -10.72 -8.70
C GLU A 43 -5.33 -9.74 -7.63
N GLN A 44 -5.01 -9.99 -6.36
CA GLN A 44 -5.41 -9.10 -5.25
C GLN A 44 -4.64 -7.78 -5.23
N ALA A 45 -3.37 -7.79 -5.64
CA ALA A 45 -2.58 -6.59 -5.81
C ALA A 45 -3.19 -5.68 -6.88
N GLU A 46 -3.56 -6.26 -8.04
CA GLU A 46 -4.26 -5.51 -9.09
C GLU A 46 -5.57 -4.91 -8.57
N LYS A 47 -6.43 -5.71 -7.93
CA LYS A 47 -7.69 -5.23 -7.35
C LYS A 47 -7.48 -4.08 -6.35
N THR A 48 -6.44 -4.19 -5.53
CA THR A 48 -6.09 -3.19 -4.52
C THR A 48 -5.69 -1.88 -5.18
N MET A 49 -4.78 -1.90 -6.17
CA MET A 49 -4.38 -0.67 -6.87
C MET A 49 -5.52 -0.04 -7.66
N VAL A 50 -6.34 -0.85 -8.33
CA VAL A 50 -7.53 -0.34 -9.02
C VAL A 50 -8.47 0.37 -8.03
N SER A 51 -8.68 -0.19 -6.83
CA SER A 51 -9.49 0.44 -5.78
C SER A 51 -8.92 1.77 -5.31
N VAL A 52 -7.59 1.86 -5.12
CA VAL A 52 -6.87 3.09 -4.74
C VAL A 52 -7.03 4.15 -5.83
N HIS A 53 -6.76 3.79 -7.09
CA HIS A 53 -6.87 4.71 -8.22
C HIS A 53 -8.30 5.19 -8.46
N ASN A 54 -9.31 4.33 -8.28
CA ASN A 54 -10.72 4.69 -8.42
C ASN A 54 -11.18 5.68 -7.34
N LYS A 55 -10.49 5.73 -6.19
CA LYS A 55 -10.69 6.78 -5.17
C LYS A 55 -9.98 8.10 -5.53
N GLY A 56 -9.32 8.15 -6.69
CA GLY A 56 -8.56 9.31 -7.16
C GLY A 56 -7.21 9.46 -6.49
N VAL A 57 -6.65 8.37 -5.94
CA VAL A 57 -5.38 8.39 -5.21
C VAL A 57 -4.28 7.80 -6.09
N ILE A 58 -3.11 8.43 -6.08
CA ILE A 58 -1.84 7.86 -6.57
C ILE A 58 -0.93 7.74 -5.35
N HIS A 59 -0.44 6.55 -5.04
CA HIS A 59 0.32 6.25 -3.82
C HIS A 59 1.73 6.87 -3.79
N ARG A 60 2.46 6.83 -4.92
CA ARG A 60 3.85 7.29 -5.14
C ARG A 60 4.95 6.58 -4.35
N ASP A 61 4.64 5.50 -3.65
CA ASP A 61 5.63 4.69 -2.93
C ASP A 61 5.16 3.23 -2.86
N VAL A 62 4.86 2.66 -4.03
CA VAL A 62 4.43 1.28 -4.14
C VAL A 62 5.67 0.40 -4.11
N ARG A 63 5.91 -0.21 -2.96
CA ARG A 63 7.05 -1.09 -2.70
C ARG A 63 6.64 -2.17 -1.70
N TRP A 64 7.40 -3.24 -1.67
CA TRP A 64 7.09 -4.44 -0.89
C TRP A 64 6.91 -4.13 0.62
N GLU A 65 7.63 -3.16 1.20
CA GLU A 65 7.46 -2.80 2.62
C GLU A 65 6.11 -2.18 2.93
N ASN A 66 5.44 -1.62 1.93
CA ASN A 66 4.17 -0.92 2.07
C ASN A 66 2.98 -1.80 1.66
N ILE A 67 3.21 -3.08 1.36
CA ILE A 67 2.21 -4.04 0.93
C ILE A 67 2.18 -5.19 1.94
N LEU A 68 1.02 -5.43 2.53
CA LEU A 68 0.80 -6.49 3.51
C LEU A 68 -0.25 -7.46 3.02
N PHE A 69 -0.15 -8.73 3.41
CA PHE A 69 -1.25 -9.68 3.32
C PHE A 69 -2.03 -9.68 4.64
N ASN A 70 -3.35 -9.52 4.56
CA ASN A 70 -4.22 -9.57 5.71
C ASN A 70 -5.10 -10.83 5.67
N PRO A 71 -4.78 -11.88 6.45
CA PRO A 71 -5.57 -13.11 6.52
C PRO A 71 -6.97 -12.93 7.12
N GLU A 72 -7.24 -11.88 7.90
CA GLU A 72 -8.59 -11.63 8.43
C GLU A 72 -9.56 -11.16 7.34
N THR A 73 -9.03 -10.48 6.32
CA THR A 73 -9.82 -9.99 5.18
C THR A 73 -9.61 -10.80 3.91
N ASP A 74 -8.70 -11.78 3.93
CA ASP A 74 -8.23 -12.53 2.76
C ASP A 74 -7.87 -11.58 1.60
N GLY A 75 -6.95 -10.64 1.86
CA GLY A 75 -6.66 -9.59 0.89
C GLY A 75 -5.35 -8.85 1.13
N ILE A 76 -4.98 -8.04 0.14
CA ILE A 76 -3.82 -7.15 0.21
C ILE A 76 -4.20 -5.84 0.89
N MET A 77 -3.36 -5.40 1.83
CA MET A 77 -3.43 -4.09 2.46
C MET A 77 -2.26 -3.24 2.00
N LEU A 78 -2.58 -2.14 1.32
CA LEU A 78 -1.61 -1.08 1.01
C LEU A 78 -1.58 -0.07 2.16
N ILE A 79 -0.38 0.24 2.64
CA ILE A 79 -0.15 1.16 3.76
C ILE A 79 0.81 2.28 3.37
N ASP A 80 0.97 3.26 4.25
CA ASP A 80 1.92 4.37 4.10
C ASP A 80 1.66 5.32 2.92
N PHE A 81 0.55 6.06 3.03
CA PHE A 81 0.13 7.07 2.04
C PHE A 81 0.82 8.43 2.23
N GLU A 82 1.98 8.51 2.92
CA GLU A 82 2.62 9.80 3.23
C GLU A 82 2.97 10.61 1.95
N ARG A 83 3.24 9.91 0.85
CA ARG A 83 3.65 10.48 -0.46
C ARG A 83 2.50 10.63 -1.44
N ALA A 84 1.29 10.22 -1.06
CA ALA A 84 0.19 10.07 -1.99
C ALA A 84 -0.37 11.41 -2.49
N ASP A 85 -0.85 11.42 -3.73
CA ASP A 85 -1.65 12.52 -4.27
C ASP A 85 -3.14 12.21 -4.29
N LEU A 86 -3.95 13.27 -4.27
CA LEU A 86 -5.38 13.20 -4.51
C LEU A 86 -5.78 14.00 -5.75
N TYR A 87 -6.38 13.31 -6.73
CA TYR A 87 -6.87 13.87 -7.98
C TYR A 87 -8.38 13.65 -8.12
N LYS A 88 -9.16 14.18 -7.16
CA LYS A 88 -10.61 13.98 -7.10
C LYS A 88 -11.45 14.96 -7.94
N THR A 89 -10.88 16.04 -8.49
CA THR A 89 -11.68 16.98 -9.28
C THR A 89 -11.71 16.62 -10.76
N HIS A 90 -12.89 16.70 -11.35
CA HIS A 90 -13.14 16.41 -12.77
C HIS A 90 -12.29 17.31 -13.70
N GLU A 91 -11.90 18.49 -13.21
CA GLU A 91 -11.05 19.47 -13.88
C GLU A 91 -9.56 19.08 -13.84
N THR A 92 -9.03 18.65 -12.69
CA THR A 92 -7.66 18.11 -12.60
C THR A 92 -7.48 16.86 -13.47
N TRP A 93 -8.50 16.00 -13.55
CA TRP A 93 -8.45 14.78 -14.35
C TRP A 93 -8.40 15.09 -15.86
N LYS A 94 -9.25 15.97 -16.37
CA LYS A 94 -9.27 16.31 -17.81
C LYS A 94 -7.98 16.99 -18.26
N SER A 95 -7.43 17.88 -17.43
CA SER A 95 -6.24 18.66 -17.75
C SER A 95 -4.98 17.81 -17.84
N ASN A 96 -4.89 16.73 -17.05
CA ASN A 96 -3.69 15.90 -16.91
C ASN A 96 -3.91 14.40 -17.18
N LYS A 97 -4.97 14.04 -17.91
CA LYS A 97 -5.41 12.63 -18.08
C LYS A 97 -4.28 11.70 -18.51
N ARG A 98 -3.49 12.09 -19.52
CA ARG A 98 -2.38 11.27 -20.03
C ARG A 98 -1.33 10.99 -18.95
N THR A 99 -0.96 12.01 -18.18
CA THR A 99 0.01 11.88 -17.09
C THR A 99 -0.54 10.99 -15.97
N LEU A 100 -1.82 11.15 -15.62
CA LEU A 100 -2.46 10.30 -14.62
C LEU A 100 -2.53 8.84 -15.08
N ASP A 101 -2.91 8.56 -16.32
CA ASP A 101 -2.93 7.20 -16.86
C ASP A 101 -1.51 6.60 -16.86
N GLN A 102 -0.47 7.40 -17.15
CA GLN A 102 0.93 6.97 -17.04
C GLN A 102 1.33 6.62 -15.61
N MET A 103 0.95 7.46 -14.63
CA MET A 103 1.23 7.21 -13.20
C MET A 103 0.51 5.96 -12.71
N ARG A 104 -0.78 5.80 -13.05
CA ARG A 104 -1.56 4.60 -12.72
C ARG A 104 -0.91 3.34 -13.29
N ASN A 105 -0.53 3.38 -14.56
CA ASN A 105 0.15 2.25 -15.20
C ASN A 105 1.55 1.98 -14.61
N ALA A 106 2.22 3.00 -14.07
CA ALA A 106 3.50 2.82 -13.36
C ALA A 106 3.29 2.07 -12.04
N GLU A 107 2.36 2.52 -11.21
CA GLU A 107 2.05 1.86 -9.93
C GLU A 107 1.52 0.44 -10.10
N MET A 108 0.76 0.18 -11.18
CA MET A 108 0.33 -1.18 -11.53
C MET A 108 1.52 -2.10 -11.81
N ARG A 109 2.60 -1.60 -12.42
CA ARG A 109 3.82 -2.40 -12.61
C ARG A 109 4.59 -2.54 -11.32
N GLU A 110 4.69 -1.48 -10.52
CA GLU A 110 5.40 -1.48 -9.25
C GLU A 110 4.77 -2.47 -8.25
N ILE A 111 3.44 -2.51 -8.14
CA ILE A 111 2.79 -3.45 -7.23
C ILE A 111 3.00 -4.90 -7.67
N PHE A 112 2.97 -5.16 -8.98
CA PHE A 112 3.21 -6.48 -9.52
C PHE A 112 4.63 -6.93 -9.20
N ILE A 113 5.63 -6.10 -9.49
CA ILE A 113 7.04 -6.36 -9.17
C ILE A 113 7.22 -6.62 -7.68
N ALA A 114 6.65 -5.77 -6.82
CA ALA A 114 6.78 -5.87 -5.38
C ALA A 114 6.20 -7.16 -4.78
N VAL A 115 5.19 -7.74 -5.43
CA VAL A 115 4.58 -9.00 -5.00
C VAL A 115 5.28 -10.22 -5.59
N SER A 116 5.73 -10.15 -6.86
CA SER A 116 6.31 -11.30 -7.56
C SER A 116 7.80 -11.51 -7.31
N GLU A 117 8.59 -10.47 -7.03
CA GLU A 117 10.04 -10.63 -6.77
C GLU A 117 10.35 -11.23 -5.39
N GLU A 118 9.45 -11.06 -4.43
CA GLU A 118 9.65 -11.50 -3.03
C GLU A 118 9.12 -12.92 -2.73
N MET A 119 8.46 -13.54 -3.72
CA MET A 119 8.05 -14.95 -3.69
C MET A 119 8.89 -15.79 -4.66
N PRO A 120 10.10 -16.26 -4.29
CA PRO A 120 10.85 -17.18 -5.12
C PRO A 120 10.05 -18.49 -5.33
N ILE A 121 9.97 -18.89 -6.61
CA ILE A 121 9.43 -20.18 -7.09
C ILE A 121 10.20 -21.35 -6.47
#